data_AF-A0A433VLZ6-F1
#
_entry.id   AF-A0A433VLZ6-F1
#
_cell.length_a   1.000
_cell.length_b   1.000
_cell.length_c   1.000
_cell.angle_alpha   90.00
_cell.angle_beta   90.00
_cell.angle_gamma   90.00
#
_symmetry.space_group_name_H-M   'P 1'
#
loop_
_entity.id
_entity.type
_entity.pdbx_description
1 polymer ?
#
loop_
_entity_poly.entity_id
_entity_poly.type
_entity_poly.pdbx_seq_one_letter_code
_entity_poly.pdbx_strand_id
1 'polypeptide(L)'
;MRVQAGETPMEAKLFKGVGSGVYEIIKRYDTDTYRAVYTVKIGKKVYVLHAFRKKSKQGIKTPQADIDLIKQRYKDAQEREKQP
;
A
#
# COMPACT_ATOMS: atom_id res chain seq x y z
N MET A 1 22.62 -5.91 -12.50
CA MET A 1 22.48 -4.49 -12.91
C MET A 1 21.33 -4.36 -13.92
N ARG A 2 20.06 -4.35 -13.50
CA ARG A 2 18.89 -3.95 -14.34
C ARG A 2 17.71 -3.51 -13.45
N VAL A 3 17.74 -2.27 -12.96
CA VAL A 3 16.60 -1.58 -12.31
C VAL A 3 16.37 -0.20 -12.98
N GLN A 4 17.00 0.04 -14.13
CA GLN A 4 16.92 1.28 -14.90
C GLN A 4 15.88 1.23 -16.05
N ALA A 5 15.05 0.20 -16.13
CA ALA A 5 14.22 -0.05 -17.31
C ALA A 5 12.79 0.53 -17.26
N GLY A 6 12.46 1.41 -16.31
CA GLY A 6 11.15 2.06 -16.31
C GLY A 6 9.95 1.10 -16.23
N GLU A 7 10.16 -0.12 -15.72
CA GLU A 7 9.08 -1.08 -15.51
C GLU A 7 8.25 -0.61 -14.31
N THR A 8 7.08 -0.05 -14.62
CA THR A 8 5.97 0.05 -13.68
C THR A 8 5.84 -1.30 -12.99
N PRO A 9 6.03 -1.41 -11.66
CA PRO A 9 5.80 -2.68 -11.00
C PRO A 9 4.33 -3.05 -11.26
N MET A 10 4.11 -4.10 -12.06
CA MET A 10 2.81 -4.61 -12.51
C MET A 10 1.82 -4.96 -11.38
N GLU A 11 2.19 -4.77 -10.11
CA GLU A 11 1.48 -5.24 -8.93
C GLU A 11 0.93 -4.10 -8.06
N ALA A 12 0.66 -2.91 -8.63
CA ALA A 12 -0.20 -1.93 -7.97
C ALA A 12 -1.67 -2.38 -8.11
N LYS A 13 -2.18 -3.10 -7.13
CA LYS A 13 -3.57 -3.56 -7.08
C LYS A 13 -4.44 -2.53 -6.38
N LEU A 14 -5.61 -2.26 -6.94
CA LEU A 14 -6.59 -1.42 -6.26
C LEU A 14 -7.11 -2.18 -5.03
N PHE A 15 -6.91 -1.62 -3.84
CA PHE A 15 -7.35 -2.27 -2.61
C PHE A 15 -8.83 -1.98 -2.37
N LYS A 16 -9.68 -2.92 -2.80
CA LYS A 16 -11.12 -2.85 -2.56
C LYS A 16 -11.40 -3.22 -1.11
N GLY A 17 -11.97 -2.30 -0.32
CA GLY A 17 -12.44 -2.59 1.05
C GLY A 17 -12.08 -1.58 2.15
N VAL A 18 -11.25 -0.57 1.86
CA VAL A 18 -10.91 0.49 2.83
C VAL A 18 -11.48 1.85 2.42
N GLY A 19 -11.47 2.17 1.12
CA GLY A 19 -11.98 3.43 0.58
C GLY A 19 -11.70 3.55 -0.91
N SER A 20 -12.25 4.58 -1.56
CA SER A 20 -11.95 4.89 -2.95
C SER A 20 -10.52 5.44 -3.07
N GLY A 21 -9.77 4.95 -4.07
CA GLY A 21 -8.42 5.45 -4.35
C GLY A 21 -7.31 4.89 -3.45
N VAL A 22 -7.54 3.78 -2.75
CA VAL A 22 -6.48 3.04 -2.03
C VAL A 22 -5.79 2.06 -2.99
N TYR A 23 -4.47 2.13 -3.08
CA TYR A 23 -3.62 1.27 -3.89
C TYR A 23 -2.68 0.47 -2.99
N GLU A 24 -2.66 -0.83 -3.20
CA GLU A 24 -1.69 -1.75 -2.63
C GLU A 24 -0.58 -1.99 -3.65
N ILE A 25 0.64 -1.60 -3.31
CA ILE A 25 1.82 -1.82 -4.14
C ILE A 25 2.61 -2.97 -3.52
N ILE A 26 2.68 -4.08 -4.24
CA ILE A 26 3.49 -5.22 -3.83
C ILE A 26 4.79 -5.19 -4.65
N LYS A 27 5.93 -5.27 -3.95
CA LYS A 27 7.25 -5.36 -4.59
C LYS A 27 8.03 -6.53 -4.02
N ARG A 28 8.44 -7.46 -4.87
CA ARG A 28 9.36 -8.54 -4.51
C ARG A 28 10.78 -7.99 -4.37
N TYR A 29 11.45 -8.34 -3.28
CA TYR A 29 12.89 -8.16 -3.12
C TYR A 29 13.59 -9.51 -3.29
N ASP A 30 14.81 -9.53 -3.84
CA ASP A 30 15.56 -10.73 -4.27
C ASP A 30 15.69 -11.83 -3.19
N THR A 31 15.53 -11.48 -1.90
CA THR A 31 15.69 -12.35 -0.74
C THR A 31 14.37 -12.84 -0.13
N ASP A 32 13.50 -13.43 -0.95
CA ASP A 32 12.20 -14.05 -0.58
C ASP A 32 11.20 -13.14 0.16
N THR A 33 11.44 -11.83 0.10
CA THR A 33 10.77 -10.88 0.96
C THR A 33 9.98 -9.87 0.13
N TYR A 34 8.68 -9.79 0.34
CA TYR A 34 7.81 -8.84 -0.33
C TYR A 34 7.63 -7.59 0.52
N ARG A 35 7.57 -6.41 -0.11
CA ARG A 35 7.09 -5.17 0.53
C ARG A 35 5.70 -4.89 0.03
N ALA A 36 4.72 -4.85 0.92
CA ALA A 36 3.38 -4.37 0.62
C ALA A 36 3.27 -2.93 1.12
N VAL A 37 2.84 -2.02 0.26
CA VAL A 37 2.68 -0.60 0.57
C VAL A 37 1.26 -0.17 0.23
N TYR A 38 0.52 0.27 1.24
CA TYR A 38 -0.83 0.80 1.09
C TYR A 38 -0.75 2.30 0.97
N THR A 39 -1.27 2.82 -0.12
CA THR A 39 -1.30 4.25 -0.41
C THR A 39 -2.71 4.68 -0.72
N VAL A 40 -3.06 5.94 -0.45
CA VAL A 40 -4.32 6.54 -0.89
C VAL A 40 -4.02 7.80 -1.67
N LYS A 41 -4.69 7.96 -2.82
CA LYS A 41 -4.69 9.23 -3.55
C LYS A 41 -5.89 10.07 -3.10
N ILE A 42 -5.61 11.19 -2.42
CA ILE A 42 -6.62 12.17 -2.01
C ILE A 42 -6.36 13.46 -2.78
N GLY A 43 -7.28 13.83 -3.68
CA GLY A 43 -7.11 14.96 -4.57
C GLY A 43 -5.87 14.82 -5.46
N LYS A 44 -4.89 15.73 -5.28
CA LYS A 44 -3.61 15.74 -6.01
C LYS A 44 -2.46 15.11 -5.21
N LYS A 45 -2.66 14.71 -3.95
CA LYS A 45 -1.62 14.16 -3.07
C LYS A 45 -1.75 12.65 -2.93
N VAL A 46 -0.62 11.97 -2.72
CA VAL A 46 -0.57 10.54 -2.41
C VAL A 46 -0.07 10.38 -0.99
N TYR A 47 -0.86 9.70 -0.16
CA TYR A 47 -0.53 9.38 1.22
C TYR A 47 -0.11 7.93 1.34
N VAL A 48 1.02 7.67 1.97
CA VAL A 48 1.44 6.30 2.33
C VAL A 48 0.84 5.96 3.68
N LEU A 49 -0.16 5.08 3.68
CA LEU A 49 -0.85 4.66 4.90
C LEU A 49 0.01 3.67 5.69
N HIS A 50 0.54 2.65 5.03
CA HIS A 50 1.31 1.62 5.70
C HIS A 50 2.26 0.91 4.73
N ALA A 51 3.43 0.50 5.22
CA ALA A 51 4.38 -0.28 4.45
C ALA A 51 4.96 -1.36 5.36
N PHE A 52 4.82 -2.62 4.96
CA PHE A 52 5.35 -3.73 5.73
C PHE A 52 6.03 -4.77 4.86
N ARG A 53 6.85 -5.58 5.54
CA ARG A 53 7.66 -6.62 4.94
C ARG A 53 6.98 -7.97 5.11
N LYS A 54 6.36 -8.46 4.05
CA LYS A 54 5.70 -9.75 3.99
C LYS A 54 6.74 -10.86 3.77
N LYS A 55 6.77 -11.83 4.69
CA LYS A 55 7.77 -12.90 4.75
C LYS A 55 7.49 -14.11 3.83
N SER A 56 6.32 -14.22 3.20
CA SER A 56 5.97 -15.36 2.35
C SER A 56 4.94 -15.03 1.27
N LYS A 57 5.02 -15.71 0.12
CA LYS A 57 4.02 -15.67 -0.95
C LYS A 57 2.68 -16.27 -0.55
N GLN A 58 2.65 -17.25 0.35
CA GLN A 58 1.43 -17.99 0.72
C GLN A 58 0.61 -17.31 1.83
N GLY A 59 1.25 -16.48 2.67
CA GLY A 59 0.56 -15.64 3.66
C GLY A 59 -0.08 -14.41 3.02
N ILE A 60 -0.91 -14.58 1.98
CA ILE A 60 -1.49 -13.50 1.17
C ILE A 60 -2.48 -12.65 1.94
N LYS A 61 -3.07 -13.20 2.99
CA LYS A 61 -3.94 -12.44 3.88
C LYS A 61 -3.09 -11.45 4.68
N THR A 62 -3.25 -10.19 4.33
CA THR A 62 -2.92 -9.08 5.23
C THR A 62 -3.60 -9.35 6.57
N PRO A 63 -2.84 -9.40 7.68
CA PRO A 63 -3.40 -9.59 9.00
C PRO A 63 -4.52 -8.58 9.25
N GLN A 64 -5.58 -9.01 9.94
CA GLN A 64 -6.73 -8.14 10.22
C GLN A 64 -6.28 -6.86 10.95
N ALA A 65 -5.31 -6.98 11.87
CA ALA A 65 -4.71 -5.84 12.57
C ALA A 65 -4.08 -4.81 11.63
N ASP A 66 -3.38 -5.24 10.57
CA ASP A 66 -2.83 -4.32 9.57
C ASP A 66 -3.94 -3.67 8.74
N ILE A 67 -5.00 -4.41 8.39
CA ILE A 67 -6.18 -3.87 7.70
C ILE A 67 -6.85 -2.79 8.56
N ASP A 68 -7.03 -3.04 9.85
CA ASP A 68 -7.64 -2.08 10.77
C ASP A 68 -6.75 -0.84 10.96
N LEU A 69 -5.43 -1.02 11.03
CA LEU A 69 -4.48 0.10 11.06
C LEU A 69 -4.54 0.95 9.78
N ILE A 70 -4.62 0.31 8.61
CA ILE A 70 -4.76 1.01 7.33
C ILE A 70 -6.07 1.80 7.28
N LYS A 71 -7.19 1.24 7.78
CA LYS A 71 -8.48 1.94 7.88
C LYS A 71 -8.42 3.15 8.81
N GLN A 72 -7.80 3.01 9.97
CA GLN A 72 -7.60 4.12 10.91
C GLN A 72 -6.79 5.25 10.25
N ARG A 73 -5.62 4.91 9.69
CA ARG A 73 -4.76 5.89 9.01
C ARG A 73 -5.41 6.52 7.78
N TYR A 74 -6.28 5.78 7.09
CA TYR A 74 -7.05 6.33 5.98
C TYR A 74 -7.99 7.45 6.44
N LYS A 75 -8.71 7.24 7.56
CA LYS A 75 -9.56 8.28 8.15
C LYS A 75 -8.72 9.50 8.56
N ASP A 76 -7.61 9.29 9.25
CA ASP A 76 -6.70 10.37 9.64
C ASP A 76 -6.18 11.16 8.43
N ALA A 77 -5.82 10.47 7.34
CA ALA A 77 -5.37 11.10 6.11
C ALA A 77 -6.48 11.93 5.46
N GLN A 78 -7.74 11.46 5.50
CA GLN A 78 -8.88 12.23 5.02
C GLN A 78 -9.15 13.46 5.90
N GLU A 79 -9.02 13.35 7.23
CA GLU A 79 -9.18 14.48 8.14
C GLU A 79 -8.07 15.52 7.95
N ARG A 80 -6.82 15.09 7.79
CA ARG A 80 -5.69 15.98 7.51
C ARG A 80 -5.82 16.70 6.18
N GLU A 81 -6.40 16.09 5.15
CA GLU A 81 -6.66 16.81 3.90
C GLU A 81 -7.85 17.78 4.01
N LYS A 82 -8.79 17.52 4.94
CA LYS A 82 -9.90 18.43 5.24
C LYS A 82 -9.51 19.60 6.14
N GLN A 83 -8.43 19.50 6.90
CA GLN A 83 -7.86 20.59 7.69
C GLN A 83 -6.69 21.21 6.92
N PRO A 84 -6.91 22.30 6.15
CA PRO A 84 -5.86 23.00 5.42
C PRO A 84 -4.87 23.72 6.35
#